data_AF-A0A6G3XNF7-F1
#
_entry.id   AF-A0A6G3XNF7-F1
#
_cell.length_a   1.000
_cell.length_b   1.000
_cell.length_c   1.000
_cell.angle_alpha   90.00
_cell.angle_beta   90.00
_cell.angle_gamma   90.00
#
_symmetry.space_group_name_H-M   'P 1'
#
loop_
_entity.id
_entity.type
_entity.pdbx_description
1 polymer ?
#
loop_
_entity_poly.entity_id
_entity_poly.type
_entity_poly.pdbx_seq_one_letter_code
_entity_poly.pdbx_strand_id
1 'polypeptide(L)'
;MTSTANGPESGARAAHPDHLGHVIFITAAAAMGGFLFGYDSSVINGAVEAIRDRYDIGSGTLAQVIAIALIGCAIGAATAGRIADRIGRIRCMQIASVLFTASAI
;
A
#
# COMPACT_ATOMS: atom_id res chain seq x y z
N MET A 1 11.56 -5.96 -64.11
CA MET A 1 10.38 -5.08 -63.93
C MET A 1 9.67 -5.57 -62.67
N THR A 2 10.14 -5.10 -61.50
CA THR A 2 9.54 -4.00 -60.70
C THR A 2 8.27 -4.48 -59.99
N SER A 3 8.37 -4.69 -58.67
CA SER A 3 7.89 -3.73 -57.63
C SER A 3 6.39 -3.96 -57.38
N THR A 4 5.92 -4.28 -56.18
CA THR A 4 5.92 -3.48 -54.95
C THR A 4 5.65 -4.40 -53.75
N ALA A 5 6.46 -4.41 -52.68
CA ALA A 5 6.49 -3.46 -51.57
C ALA A 5 5.30 -3.57 -50.59
N ASN A 6 5.69 -3.64 -49.30
CA ASN A 6 4.98 -3.21 -48.09
C ASN A 6 4.36 -4.27 -47.16
N GLY A 7 5.13 -4.68 -46.13
CA GLY A 7 4.65 -4.42 -44.75
C GLY A 7 4.78 -2.91 -44.45
N PRO A 8 4.20 -2.34 -43.37
CA PRO A 8 3.98 -2.90 -42.03
C PRO A 8 2.46 -2.76 -41.69
N GLU A 9 1.86 -2.99 -40.52
CA GLU A 9 2.25 -2.61 -39.16
C GLU A 9 1.48 -3.49 -38.17
N SER A 10 2.23 -4.04 -37.22
CA SER A 10 1.69 -4.44 -35.93
C SER A 10 1.04 -3.20 -35.32
N GLY A 11 -0.28 -3.09 -35.47
CA GLY A 11 -1.09 -2.10 -34.78
C GLY A 11 -1.03 -2.38 -33.29
N ALA A 12 0.05 -1.95 -32.64
CA ALA A 12 0.06 -1.66 -31.22
C ALA A 12 -1.08 -0.66 -31.00
N ARG A 13 -2.25 -1.20 -30.66
CA ARG A 13 -3.48 -0.48 -30.37
C ARG A 13 -3.11 0.59 -29.35
N ALA A 14 -2.91 1.81 -29.82
CA ALA A 14 -2.63 2.95 -28.99
C ALA A 14 -3.72 2.98 -27.91
N ALA A 15 -3.31 2.76 -26.66
CA ALA A 15 -4.21 2.86 -25.54
C ALA A 15 -4.83 4.25 -25.60
N HIS A 16 -6.15 4.32 -25.71
CA HIS A 16 -6.88 5.57 -25.83
C HIS A 16 -6.55 6.42 -24.58
N PRO A 17 -6.04 7.66 -24.75
CA PRO A 17 -5.53 8.49 -23.65
C PRO A 17 -6.61 8.92 -22.63
N ASP A 18 -7.89 8.69 -22.92
CA ASP A 18 -9.04 9.16 -22.14
C ASP A 18 -9.09 8.69 -20.69
N HIS A 19 -8.38 7.61 -20.33
CA HIS A 19 -8.39 7.06 -18.97
C HIS A 19 -7.04 7.09 -18.25
N LEU A 20 -5.98 7.60 -18.87
CA LEU A 20 -4.64 7.58 -18.27
C LEU A 20 -4.60 8.33 -16.93
N GLY A 21 -5.23 9.51 -16.86
CA GLY A 21 -5.31 10.29 -15.63
C GLY A 21 -6.07 9.57 -14.51
N HIS A 22 -7.12 8.81 -14.85
CA HIS A 22 -7.89 8.04 -13.88
C HIS A 22 -7.08 6.84 -13.36
N VAL A 23 -6.33 6.17 -14.23
CA VAL A 23 -5.42 5.08 -13.84
C VAL A 23 -4.31 5.60 -12.93
N ILE A 24 -3.66 6.72 -13.27
CA ILE A 24 -2.64 7.37 -12.44
C ILE A 24 -3.20 7.72 -11.06
N PHE A 25 -4.40 8.28 -11.00
CA PHE A 25 -5.04 8.60 -9.73
C PHE A 25 -5.25 7.37 -8.86
N ILE A 26 -5.81 6.29 -9.41
CA ILE A 26 -6.07 5.05 -8.66
C ILE A 26 -4.76 4.40 -8.21
N THR A 27 -3.74 4.36 -9.06
CA THR A 27 -2.44 3.77 -8.70
C THR A 27 -1.68 4.62 -7.67
N ALA A 28 -1.75 5.95 -7.76
CA ALA A 28 -1.20 6.85 -6.74
C ALA A 28 -1.92 6.64 -5.40
N ALA A 29 -3.25 6.55 -5.39
CA ALA A 29 -4.01 6.25 -4.17
C ALA A 29 -3.66 4.87 -3.59
N ALA A 30 -3.41 3.87 -4.43
CA ALA A 30 -2.94 2.56 -3.98
C ALA A 30 -1.51 2.61 -3.43
N ALA A 31 -0.62 3.37 -4.06
CA ALA A 31 0.76 3.57 -3.60
C ALA A 31 0.82 4.29 -2.25
N MET A 32 -0.12 5.20 -1.95
CA MET A 32 -0.23 5.81 -0.62
C MET A 32 -0.37 4.76 0.48
N GLY A 33 -1.08 3.64 0.24
CA GLY A 33 -1.16 2.56 1.24
C GLY A 33 0.21 1.98 1.60
N GLY A 34 1.08 1.76 0.62
CA GLY A 34 2.46 1.31 0.86
C GLY A 34 3.33 2.39 1.52
N PHE A 35 3.14 3.65 1.14
CA PHE A 35 3.83 4.79 1.76
C PHE A 35 3.46 4.94 3.24
N LEU A 36 2.16 4.91 3.58
CA LEU A 36 1.65 4.97 4.96
C LEU A 36 2.20 3.82 5.81
N PHE A 37 2.22 2.60 5.28
CA PHE A 37 2.80 1.46 5.98
C PHE A 37 4.30 1.66 6.31
N GLY A 38 5.07 2.21 5.37
CA GLY A 38 6.47 2.57 5.59
C GLY A 38 6.66 3.71 6.60
N TYR A 39 5.76 4.69 6.59
CA TYR A 39 5.73 5.78 7.56
C TYR A 39 5.55 5.26 8.99
N ASP A 40 4.57 4.38 9.24
CA ASP A 40 4.32 3.82 10.58
C ASP A 40 5.54 3.09 11.14
N SER A 41 6.22 2.30 10.30
CA SER A 41 7.47 1.64 10.69
C SER A 41 8.60 2.62 11.01
N SER A 42 8.66 3.75 10.30
CA SER A 42 9.66 4.79 10.52
C SER A 42 9.41 5.53 11.84
N VAL A 43 8.15 5.85 12.14
CA VAL A 43 7.74 6.51 13.38
C VAL A 43 8.05 5.64 14.59
N ILE A 44 7.71 4.33 14.54
CA ILE A 44 7.99 3.40 15.64
C ILE A 44 9.50 3.37 15.91
N ASN A 45 10.33 3.18 14.87
CA ASN A 45 11.79 3.16 15.02
C ASN A 45 12.35 4.45 15.63
N GLY A 46 11.80 5.61 15.27
CA GLY A 46 12.17 6.90 15.86
C GLY A 46 11.68 7.09 17.30
N ALA A 47 10.60 6.42 17.69
CA ALA A 47 9.97 6.57 19.00
C ALA A 47 10.46 5.54 20.05
N VAL A 48 11.12 4.45 19.64
CA VAL A 48 11.49 3.32 20.52
C VAL A 48 12.20 3.78 21.81
N GLU A 49 13.27 4.58 21.69
CA GLU A 49 14.03 5.03 22.86
C GLU A 49 13.22 6.01 23.72
N ALA A 50 12.46 6.92 23.10
CA ALA A 50 11.61 7.85 23.82
C ALA A 50 10.50 7.14 24.62
N ILE A 51 9.91 6.08 24.05
CA ILE A 51 8.92 5.25 24.75
C ILE A 51 9.57 4.52 25.92
N ARG A 52 10.77 3.95 25.71
CA ARG A 52 11.52 3.26 26.75
C ARG A 52 11.79 4.20 27.94
N ASP A 53 12.31 5.38 27.68
CA ASP A 53 12.65 6.37 28.72
C ASP A 53 11.41 6.94 29.40
N ARG A 54 10.32 7.15 28.65
CA ARG A 54 9.09 7.75 29.19
C ARG A 54 8.33 6.82 30.12
N TYR A 55 8.32 5.52 29.80
CA TYR A 55 7.53 4.51 30.52
C TYR A 55 8.39 3.60 31.41
N ASP A 56 9.70 3.81 31.46
CA ASP A 56 10.67 2.99 32.23
C ASP A 56 10.49 1.48 32.00
N ILE A 57 10.21 1.11 30.75
CA ILE A 57 9.92 -0.27 30.36
C ILE A 57 11.18 -0.99 29.87
N GLY A 58 11.37 -2.24 30.32
CA GLY A 58 12.49 -3.09 29.92
C GLY A 58 12.46 -3.50 28.44
N SER A 59 13.61 -3.91 27.91
CA SER A 59 13.79 -4.30 26.50
C SER A 59 12.86 -5.42 26.04
N GLY A 60 12.54 -6.37 26.92
CA GLY A 60 11.61 -7.47 26.63
C GLY A 60 10.19 -6.97 26.34
N THR A 61 9.66 -6.07 27.18
CA THR A 61 8.31 -5.51 27.01
C THR A 61 8.24 -4.59 25.79
N LEU A 62 9.28 -3.78 25.57
CA LEU A 62 9.39 -2.93 24.39
C LEU A 62 9.37 -3.76 23.09
N ALA A 63 10.13 -4.86 23.06
CA ALA A 63 10.13 -5.79 21.93
C ALA A 63 8.76 -6.45 21.72
N GLN A 64 8.04 -6.79 22.80
CA GLN A 64 6.67 -7.32 22.69
C GLN A 64 5.71 -6.32 22.06
N VAL A 65 5.78 -5.03 22.46
CA VAL A 65 4.94 -3.97 21.87
C VAL A 65 5.16 -3.86 20.37
N ILE A 66 6.42 -3.81 19.94
CA ILE A 66 6.77 -3.74 18.52
C ILE A 66 6.35 -5.03 17.78
N ALA A 67 6.57 -6.20 18.40
CA ALA A 67 6.22 -7.49 17.80
C ALA A 67 4.73 -7.65 17.56
N ILE A 68 3.87 -7.20 18.48
CA ILE A 68 2.41 -7.29 18.32
C ILE A 68 1.96 -6.46 17.11
N ALA A 69 2.52 -5.27 16.91
CA ALA A 69 2.24 -4.45 15.74
C ALA A 69 2.60 -5.19 14.44
N LEU A 70 3.80 -5.79 14.37
CA LEU A 70 4.26 -6.56 13.20
C LEU A 70 3.39 -7.80 12.93
N ILE A 71 2.98 -8.52 13.98
CA ILE A 71 2.08 -9.67 13.86
C ILE A 71 0.72 -9.22 13.30
N GLY A 72 0.19 -8.10 13.79
CA GLY A 72 -1.03 -7.49 13.26
C GLY A 72 -0.92 -7.17 11.77
N CYS A 73 0.19 -6.57 11.34
CA CYS A 73 0.46 -6.29 9.94
C CYS A 73 0.56 -7.57 9.10
N ALA A 74 1.21 -8.61 9.60
CA ALA A 74 1.33 -9.90 8.90
C ALA A 74 -0.05 -10.55 8.68
N ILE A 75 -0.89 -10.57 9.71
CA ILE A 75 -2.26 -11.08 9.61
C ILE A 75 -3.08 -10.22 8.65
N GLY A 76 -2.96 -8.89 8.74
CA GLY A 76 -3.60 -7.94 7.83
C GLY A 76 -3.24 -8.21 6.37
N ALA A 77 -1.94 -8.33 6.06
CA ALA A 77 -1.46 -8.61 4.71
C ALA A 77 -1.96 -9.98 4.19
N ALA A 78 -1.93 -11.01 5.04
CA ALA A 78 -2.38 -12.36 4.69
C ALA A 78 -3.90 -12.44 4.42
N THR A 79 -4.69 -11.58 5.06
CA THR A 79 -6.16 -11.58 4.93
C THR A 79 -6.67 -10.55 3.91
N ALA A 80 -5.93 -9.46 3.68
CA ALA A 80 -6.32 -8.36 2.81
C ALA A 80 -6.63 -8.81 1.37
N GLY A 81 -5.86 -9.74 0.81
CA GLY A 81 -6.12 -10.27 -0.53
C GLY A 81 -7.50 -10.93 -0.65
N ARG A 82 -7.81 -11.85 0.29
CA ARG A 82 -9.10 -12.55 0.32
C ARG A 82 -10.28 -11.59 0.53
N ILE A 83 -10.09 -10.58 1.36
CA ILE A 83 -11.09 -9.54 1.59
C ILE A 83 -11.30 -8.73 0.30
N ALA A 84 -10.21 -8.27 -0.32
CA ALA A 84 -10.26 -7.51 -1.56
C ALA A 84 -10.93 -8.27 -2.71
N ASP A 85 -10.74 -9.59 -2.79
CA ASP A 85 -11.41 -10.43 -3.78
C ASP A 85 -12.92 -10.55 -3.52
N ARG A 86 -13.37 -10.50 -2.25
CA ARG A 86 -14.78 -10.65 -1.88
C ARG A 86 -15.59 -9.36 -1.99
N ILE A 87 -15.03 -8.23 -1.55
CA ILE A 87 -15.76 -6.93 -1.52
C ILE A 87 -15.29 -5.94 -2.62
N GLY A 88 -14.24 -6.30 -3.35
CA GLY A 88 -13.59 -5.47 -4.37
C GLY A 88 -12.44 -4.64 -3.80
N ARG A 89 -11.37 -4.48 -4.60
CA ARG A 89 -10.13 -3.77 -4.22
C ARG A 89 -10.37 -2.33 -3.76
N ILE A 90 -11.20 -1.56 -4.49
CA ILE A 90 -11.48 -0.15 -4.16
C ILE A 90 -12.19 -0.02 -2.80
N ARG A 91 -13.19 -0.86 -2.51
CA ARG A 91 -13.88 -0.83 -1.21
C ARG A 91 -12.95 -1.22 -0.08
N CYS A 92 -12.09 -2.21 -0.30
CA CYS A 92 -11.06 -2.59 0.66
C CYS A 92 -10.11 -1.41 0.97
N MET A 93 -9.70 -0.65 -0.05
CA MET A 93 -8.88 0.55 0.13
C MET A 93 -9.60 1.66 0.88
N GLN A 94 -10.90 1.88 0.61
CA GLN A 94 -11.70 2.86 1.33
C GLN A 94 -11.84 2.51 2.82
N ILE A 95 -12.11 1.24 3.14
CA ILE A 95 -12.15 0.78 4.54
C ILE A 95 -10.79 0.98 5.21
N ALA A 96 -9.69 0.63 4.53
CA ALA A 96 -8.35 0.85 5.05
C ALA A 96 -8.08 2.34 5.32
N SER A 97 -8.51 3.25 4.43
CA SER A 97 -8.35 4.69 4.65
C SER A 97 -9.16 5.22 5.84
N VAL A 98 -10.36 4.68 6.09
CA VAL A 98 -11.18 5.07 7.26
C VAL A 98 -10.54 4.57 8.55
N LEU A 99 -10.09 3.31 8.59
CA LEU A 99 -9.39 2.75 9.73
C LEU A 99 -8.08 3.51 10.03
N PHE A 100 -7.33 3.87 8.99
CA PHE A 100 -6.11 4.66 9.13
C PHE A 100 -6.40 6.05 9.68
N THR A 101 -7.43 6.71 9.15
CA THR A 101 -7.86 8.03 9.65
C THR A 101 -8.28 7.95 11.12
N ALA A 102 -9.03 6.91 11.50
CA ALA A 102 -9.43 6.70 12.89
C ALA A 102 -8.24 6.40 13.82
N SER A 103 -7.17 5.75 13.32
CA SER A 103 -5.95 5.51 14.09
C SER A 103 -5.10 6.76 14.33
N ALA A 104 -5.26 7.79 13.48
CA ALA A 104 -4.49 9.03 13.56
C ALA A 104 -5.14 10.08 14.48
N ILE A 105 -6.42 9.90 14.83
CA ILE A 105 -7.19 10.75 15.74
C ILE A 105 -7.07 10.19 17.16
#